data_AF-A0A7K4A1Z6-F1
#
_entry.id   AF-A0A7K4A1Z6-F1
#
_cell.length_a   1.000
_cell.length_b   1.000
_cell.length_c   1.000
_cell.angle_alpha   90.00
_cell.angle_beta   90.00
_cell.angle_gamma   90.00
#
_symmetry.space_group_name_H-M   'P 1'
#
loop_
_entity.id
_entity.type
_entity.pdbx_description
1 polymer ?
#
loop_
_entity_poly.entity_id
_entity_poly.type
_entity_poly.pdbx_seq_one_letter_code
_entity_poly.pdbx_strand_id
1 'polypeptide(L)'
;MVDPKKKAEEKSLIGTLRTSEHPWIAFAREIIWIVAVVAGIALVLYLASGTWPAVVTIESESMVPHMNVGDLVFVVEKDRYGALQTWQSGRETGYMKFDEYGDVLIYSPNGAEGSLIPGLGGGIHPIIHRAMDTTETSTSIPVYYYFYPGQGSPDRYLPVTIDDNAWILEDGTIVARIQNGLLIPDKGNATPDEGYIVISEQVSKNSGYLTKGDNNVRSDQGSYLSRAELGVIQPVKPEWIVGKAFFAIPLIGYIPLNIKLVAVILILVLVGWEFYQRRKSGESGKKQEKK
;
A
#
# COMPACT_ATOMS: atom_id res chain seq x y z
N MET A 1 41.30 10.91 31.71
CA MET A 1 40.65 10.75 33.04
C MET A 1 39.43 11.65 33.08
N VAL A 2 38.23 11.09 33.08
CA VAL A 2 36.97 11.86 33.09
C VAL A 2 36.65 12.27 34.53
N ASP A 3 36.40 13.56 34.75
CA ASP A 3 36.17 14.16 36.07
C ASP A 3 34.97 13.51 36.80
N PRO A 4 35.16 12.93 37.99
CA PRO A 4 34.10 12.28 38.75
C PRO A 4 32.96 13.22 39.16
N LYS A 5 33.19 14.54 39.25
CA LYS A 5 32.13 15.52 39.56
C LYS A 5 31.11 15.67 38.44
N LYS A 6 31.56 15.66 37.17
CA LYS A 6 30.66 15.71 36.01
C LYS A 6 29.72 14.51 35.95
N LYS A 7 30.24 13.30 36.21
CA LYS A 7 29.43 12.07 36.29
C LYS A 7 28.41 12.09 37.45
N ALA A 8 28.72 12.77 38.55
CA ALA A 8 27.83 12.90 39.69
C ALA A 8 26.73 13.94 39.45
N GLU A 9 27.04 15.07 38.82
CA GLU A 9 26.06 16.10 38.41
C GLU A 9 25.11 15.59 37.33
N GLU A 10 25.63 14.88 36.33
CA GLU A 10 24.81 14.31 35.24
C GLU A 10 23.84 13.24 35.78
N LYS A 11 24.31 12.38 36.72
CA LYS A 11 23.45 11.45 37.46
C LYS A 11 22.45 12.17 38.38
N SER A 12 22.81 13.31 38.96
CA SER A 12 21.95 14.12 39.83
C SER A 12 20.82 14.81 39.07
N LEU A 13 21.11 15.36 37.89
CA LEU A 13 20.13 15.95 36.98
C LEU A 13 19.17 14.89 36.42
N ILE A 14 19.69 13.75 35.97
CA ILE A 14 18.88 12.62 35.49
C ILE A 14 18.01 12.05 36.62
N GLY A 15 18.54 11.97 37.85
CA GLY A 15 17.79 11.56 39.04
C GLY A 15 16.64 12.52 39.39
N THR A 16 16.92 13.82 39.38
CA THR A 16 15.94 14.89 39.70
C THR A 16 14.82 14.96 38.66
N LEU A 17 15.14 14.78 37.37
CA LEU A 17 14.15 14.68 36.28
C LEU A 17 13.28 13.42 36.39
N ARG A 18 13.84 12.32 36.92
CA ARG A 18 13.14 11.03 37.04
C ARG A 18 12.18 10.98 38.23
N THR A 19 12.37 11.77 39.28
CA THR A 19 11.56 11.74 40.52
C THR A 19 10.83 13.04 40.86
N SER A 20 10.95 14.10 40.04
CA SER A 20 10.23 15.36 40.27
C SER A 20 8.71 15.17 40.25
N GLU A 21 8.03 15.66 41.29
CA GLU A 21 6.57 15.75 41.42
C GLU A 21 5.99 17.05 40.83
N HIS A 22 6.83 17.92 40.25
CA HIS A 22 6.35 19.18 39.68
C HIS A 22 5.49 18.91 38.43
N PRO A 23 4.23 19.39 38.37
CA PRO A 23 3.27 18.99 37.34
C PRO A 23 3.79 19.11 35.90
N TRP A 24 4.49 20.21 35.59
CA TRP A 24 5.03 20.46 34.26
C TRP A 24 6.21 19.54 33.88
N ILE A 25 7.04 19.13 34.85
CA ILE A 25 8.17 18.22 34.60
C ILE A 25 7.65 16.79 34.40
N ALA A 26 6.65 16.38 35.18
CA ALA A 26 5.98 15.10 34.99
C ALA A 26 5.31 15.02 33.60
N PHE A 27 4.59 16.07 33.20
CA PHE A 27 3.97 16.18 31.88
C PHE A 27 4.99 16.12 30.73
N ALA A 28 6.08 16.89 30.81
CA ALA A 28 7.13 16.86 29.80
C ALA A 28 7.79 15.47 29.69
N ARG A 29 8.01 14.80 30.84
CA ARG A 29 8.54 13.43 30.89
C ARG A 29 7.59 12.43 30.23
N GLU A 30 6.29 12.57 30.43
CA GLU A 30 5.26 11.74 29.77
C GLU A 30 5.27 11.93 28.25
N ILE A 31 5.31 13.17 27.76
CA ILE A 31 5.45 13.46 26.32
C ILE A 31 6.72 12.83 25.76
N ILE A 32 7.86 13.02 26.43
CA ILE A 32 9.14 12.46 25.99
C ILE A 32 9.06 10.93 25.92
N TRP A 33 8.43 10.28 26.90
CA TRP A 33 8.22 8.84 26.88
C TRP A 33 7.35 8.39 25.71
N ILE A 34 6.24 9.08 25.42
CA ILE A 34 5.37 8.79 24.28
C ILE A 34 6.16 8.91 22.98
N VAL A 35 6.90 10.02 22.80
CA VAL A 35 7.74 10.26 21.62
C VAL A 35 8.81 9.17 21.49
N ALA A 36 9.46 8.79 22.60
CA ALA A 36 10.48 7.75 22.61
C ALA A 36 9.91 6.37 22.23
N VAL A 37 8.72 6.02 22.73
CA VAL A 37 8.04 4.77 22.37
C VAL A 37 7.64 4.78 20.90
N VAL A 38 7.02 5.85 20.40
CA VAL A 38 6.62 5.97 18.99
C VAL A 38 7.83 5.92 18.07
N ALA A 39 8.89 6.67 18.39
CA ALA A 39 10.14 6.65 17.64
C ALA A 39 10.80 5.26 17.69
N GLY A 40 10.73 4.57 18.83
CA GLY A 40 11.21 3.19 18.97
C GLY A 40 10.46 2.22 18.05
N ILE A 41 9.13 2.28 18.02
CA ILE A 41 8.30 1.45 17.12
C ILE A 41 8.60 1.80 15.67
N ALA A 42 8.62 3.09 15.31
CA ALA A 42 8.94 3.54 13.96
C ALA A 42 10.34 3.10 13.51
N LEU A 43 11.33 3.15 14.40
CA LEU A 43 12.68 2.68 14.13
C LEU A 43 12.72 1.17 13.90
N VAL A 44 12.06 0.37 14.75
CA VAL A 44 11.97 -1.09 14.55
C VAL A 44 11.31 -1.42 13.22
N LEU A 45 10.20 -0.75 12.89
CA LEU A 45 9.52 -0.91 11.62
C LEU A 45 10.44 -0.54 10.45
N TYR A 46 11.11 0.61 10.49
CA TYR A 46 12.03 1.05 9.44
C TYR A 46 13.22 0.11 9.26
N LEU A 47 13.81 -0.41 10.35
CA LEU A 47 14.91 -1.36 10.28
C LEU A 47 14.47 -2.69 9.66
N ALA A 48 13.25 -3.15 9.96
CA ALA A 48 12.68 -4.37 9.38
C ALA A 48 12.27 -4.17 7.92
N SER A 49 11.52 -3.11 7.60
CA SER A 49 10.99 -2.85 6.27
C SER A 49 12.04 -2.34 5.32
N GLY A 50 12.94 -1.48 5.78
CA GLY A 50 13.83 -0.71 4.92
C GLY A 50 13.21 0.46 4.18
N THR A 51 11.92 0.71 4.40
CA THR A 51 11.19 1.78 3.74
C THR A 51 10.21 2.41 4.70
N TRP A 52 9.89 3.68 4.42
CA TRP A 52 8.82 4.39 5.10
C TRP A 52 7.80 4.85 4.07
N PRO A 53 6.51 4.51 4.23
CA PRO A 53 5.90 3.87 5.38
C PRO A 53 6.13 2.34 5.36
N ALA A 54 6.22 1.73 6.53
CA ALA A 54 6.36 0.27 6.66
C ALA A 54 5.01 -0.49 6.54
N VAL A 55 3.89 0.24 6.54
CA VAL A 55 2.54 -0.32 6.41
C VAL A 55 1.67 0.59 5.54
N VAL A 56 0.82 -0.01 4.72
CA VAL A 56 -0.21 0.68 3.91
C VAL A 56 -1.53 -0.08 4.00
N THR A 57 -2.63 0.56 3.63
CA THR A 57 -3.95 -0.07 3.65
C THR A 57 -4.51 -0.19 2.23
N ILE A 58 -5.21 -1.29 1.95
CA ILE A 58 -5.95 -1.45 0.70
C ILE A 58 -7.26 -0.66 0.77
N GLU A 59 -7.39 0.31 -0.14
CA GLU A 59 -8.54 1.23 -0.20
C GLU A 59 -9.56 0.87 -1.29
N SER A 60 -9.18 0.05 -2.26
CA SER A 60 -10.00 -0.28 -3.43
C SER A 60 -10.00 -1.77 -3.73
N GLU A 61 -10.97 -2.21 -4.54
CA GLU A 61 -11.13 -3.59 -4.96
C GLU A 61 -10.20 -4.00 -6.11
N SER A 62 -9.21 -3.16 -6.49
CA SER A 62 -8.35 -3.43 -7.65
C SER A 62 -7.43 -4.63 -7.46
N MET A 63 -7.21 -5.07 -6.21
CA MET A 63 -6.36 -6.21 -5.88
C MET A 63 -7.13 -7.47 -5.49
N VAL A 64 -8.46 -7.46 -5.59
CA VAL A 64 -9.30 -8.66 -5.39
C VAL A 64 -8.99 -9.67 -6.51
N PRO A 65 -8.98 -10.99 -6.23
CA PRO A 65 -9.28 -11.64 -4.95
C PRO A 65 -8.09 -11.74 -3.98
N HIS A 66 -6.88 -11.35 -4.42
CA HIS A 66 -5.64 -11.62 -3.68
C HIS A 66 -5.42 -10.70 -2.47
N MET A 67 -5.94 -9.48 -2.51
CA MET A 67 -6.02 -8.58 -1.35
C MET A 67 -7.35 -7.81 -1.34
N ASN A 68 -7.94 -7.67 -0.16
CA ASN A 68 -9.27 -7.09 0.03
C ASN A 68 -9.20 -5.68 0.60
N VAL A 69 -10.25 -4.91 0.37
CA VAL A 69 -10.43 -3.61 1.02
C VAL A 69 -10.39 -3.79 2.54
N GLY A 70 -9.58 -2.97 3.22
CA GLY A 70 -9.40 -3.06 4.66
C GLY A 70 -8.28 -4.01 5.10
N ASP A 71 -7.54 -4.62 4.19
CA ASP A 71 -6.30 -5.32 4.52
C ASP A 71 -5.19 -4.31 4.88
N LEU A 72 -4.47 -4.55 5.98
CA LEU A 72 -3.26 -3.80 6.32
C LEU A 72 -2.04 -4.55 5.78
N VAL A 73 -1.35 -3.95 4.81
CA VAL A 73 -0.20 -4.54 4.13
C VAL A 73 1.09 -4.03 4.74
N PHE A 74 1.95 -4.95 5.19
CA PHE A 74 3.32 -4.65 5.56
C PHE A 74 4.17 -4.49 4.30
N VAL A 75 4.91 -3.40 4.21
CA VAL A 75 5.69 -3.01 3.03
C VAL A 75 7.17 -3.09 3.35
N VAL A 76 7.95 -3.62 2.40
CA VAL A 76 9.40 -3.70 2.50
C VAL A 76 10.05 -3.01 1.30
N GLU A 77 11.27 -2.53 1.46
CA GLU A 77 12.07 -2.05 0.34
C GLU A 77 12.17 -3.16 -0.72
N LYS A 78 12.10 -2.80 -2.00
CA LYS A 78 11.89 -3.72 -3.13
C LYS A 78 12.83 -4.94 -3.18
N ASP A 79 14.07 -4.78 -2.68
CA ASP A 79 15.09 -5.85 -2.68
C ASP A 79 15.47 -6.36 -1.27
N ARG A 80 14.80 -5.90 -0.19
CA ARG A 80 15.17 -6.21 1.21
C ARG A 80 15.19 -7.71 1.53
N TYR A 81 14.26 -8.47 0.95
CA TYR A 81 14.08 -9.91 1.17
C TYR A 81 14.14 -10.72 -0.13
N GLY A 82 15.01 -10.31 -1.04
CA GLY A 82 15.15 -10.87 -2.37
C GLY A 82 14.71 -9.88 -3.44
N ALA A 83 15.33 -10.01 -4.62
CA ALA A 83 15.06 -9.15 -5.76
C ALA A 83 13.56 -9.13 -6.09
N LEU A 84 13.09 -7.98 -6.54
CA LEU A 84 11.74 -7.86 -7.05
C LEU A 84 11.54 -8.78 -8.27
N GLN A 85 10.44 -9.52 -8.29
CA GLN A 85 10.04 -10.37 -9.41
C GLN A 85 8.74 -9.87 -10.02
N THR A 86 8.69 -9.82 -11.36
CA THR A 86 7.47 -9.50 -12.09
C THR A 86 6.60 -10.75 -12.19
N TRP A 87 5.37 -10.61 -12.66
CA TRP A 87 4.48 -11.72 -12.95
C TRP A 87 5.12 -12.65 -13.99
N GLN A 88 5.72 -12.06 -15.04
CA GLN A 88 6.42 -12.82 -16.09
C GLN A 88 7.58 -13.65 -15.51
N SER A 89 8.48 -13.04 -14.74
CA SER A 89 9.62 -13.77 -14.16
C SER A 89 9.20 -14.72 -13.03
N GLY A 90 8.15 -14.36 -12.28
CA GLY A 90 7.56 -15.20 -11.25
C GLY A 90 6.98 -16.48 -11.82
N ARG A 91 6.34 -16.40 -12.99
CA ARG A 91 5.82 -17.57 -13.71
C ARG A 91 6.93 -18.51 -14.18
N GLU A 92 8.03 -17.96 -14.69
CA GLU A 92 9.19 -18.74 -15.15
C GLU A 92 9.91 -19.46 -14.00
N THR A 93 9.95 -18.83 -12.82
CA THR A 93 10.66 -19.33 -11.63
C THR A 93 9.76 -20.10 -10.65
N GLY A 94 8.44 -20.00 -10.79
CA GLY A 94 7.46 -20.49 -9.81
C GLY A 94 7.30 -19.60 -8.57
N TYR A 95 7.85 -18.37 -8.58
CA TYR A 95 7.72 -17.44 -7.48
C TYR A 95 6.33 -16.81 -7.41
N MET A 96 5.67 -16.96 -6.26
CA MET A 96 4.32 -16.44 -6.00
C MET A 96 4.28 -15.53 -4.78
N LYS A 97 3.41 -14.52 -4.85
CA LYS A 97 3.03 -13.63 -3.75
C LYS A 97 1.52 -13.34 -3.79
N PHE A 98 0.87 -13.56 -2.65
CA PHE A 98 -0.59 -13.46 -2.49
C PHE A 98 -1.32 -14.39 -3.47
N ASP A 99 -0.93 -15.67 -3.47
CA ASP A 99 -1.52 -16.74 -4.29
C ASP A 99 -1.49 -16.50 -5.81
N GLU A 100 -0.56 -15.66 -6.27
CA GLU A 100 -0.41 -15.29 -7.68
C GLU A 100 1.07 -14.99 -8.00
N TYR A 101 1.48 -15.07 -9.26
CA TYR A 101 2.88 -14.86 -9.66
C TYR A 101 3.36 -13.42 -9.46
N GLY A 102 4.63 -13.29 -9.11
CA GLY A 102 5.31 -11.99 -9.01
C GLY A 102 4.93 -11.16 -7.78
N ASP A 103 5.65 -10.06 -7.59
CA ASP A 103 5.49 -9.14 -6.48
C ASP A 103 4.40 -8.09 -6.72
N VAL A 104 3.81 -7.60 -5.64
CA VAL A 104 2.90 -6.43 -5.66
C VAL A 104 3.66 -5.18 -5.22
N LEU A 105 3.67 -4.19 -6.09
CA LEU A 105 4.34 -2.90 -5.92
C LEU A 105 3.44 -1.87 -5.26
N ILE A 106 4.02 -1.10 -4.34
CA ILE A 106 3.46 0.15 -3.84
C ILE A 106 4.31 1.28 -4.44
N TYR A 107 3.70 2.15 -5.23
CA TYR A 107 4.45 3.20 -5.94
C TYR A 107 3.68 4.51 -6.10
N SER A 108 4.41 5.60 -6.24
CA SER A 108 3.85 6.91 -6.58
C SER A 108 3.73 7.08 -8.09
N PRO A 109 2.52 7.22 -8.66
CA PRO A 109 2.36 7.32 -10.10
C PRO A 109 3.03 8.59 -10.64
N ASN A 110 3.88 8.42 -11.66
CA ASN A 110 4.69 9.49 -12.26
C ASN A 110 5.54 10.27 -11.24
N GLY A 111 5.89 9.67 -10.11
CA GLY A 111 6.64 10.33 -9.04
C GLY A 111 5.86 11.44 -8.32
N ALA A 112 4.52 11.46 -8.44
CA ALA A 112 3.70 12.48 -7.82
C ALA A 112 3.83 12.45 -6.29
N GLU A 113 3.94 13.64 -5.69
CA GLU A 113 3.90 13.77 -4.23
C GLU A 113 2.51 13.37 -3.71
N GLY A 114 2.52 12.58 -2.65
CA GLY A 114 1.35 11.91 -2.14
C GLY A 114 1.36 11.77 -0.64
N SER A 115 0.18 11.77 -0.05
CA SER A 115 0.02 11.26 1.30
C SER A 115 -0.16 9.75 1.28
N LEU A 116 0.60 9.12 2.16
CA LEU A 116 0.59 7.68 2.38
C LEU A 116 -0.50 7.26 3.37
N ILE A 117 -1.19 8.21 3.98
CA ILE A 117 -2.23 7.96 4.99
C ILE A 117 -3.58 8.41 4.42
N PRO A 118 -4.57 7.49 4.28
CA PRO A 118 -5.91 7.84 3.84
C PRO A 118 -6.49 9.01 4.65
N GLY A 119 -6.93 10.06 3.95
CA GLY A 119 -7.64 11.21 4.57
C GLY A 119 -6.78 12.20 5.36
N LEU A 120 -5.45 12.04 5.38
CA LEU A 120 -4.48 12.99 5.93
C LEU A 120 -3.52 13.43 4.83
N GLY A 121 -2.95 14.64 4.86
CA GLY A 121 -1.78 15.01 4.04
C GLY A 121 -1.99 15.42 2.57
N GLY A 122 -3.16 15.23 1.96
CA GLY A 122 -3.39 15.61 0.55
C GLY A 122 -2.48 14.87 -0.45
N GLY A 123 -2.50 15.24 -1.74
CA GLY A 123 -1.69 14.57 -2.77
C GLY A 123 -2.36 13.35 -3.42
N ILE A 124 -1.58 12.52 -4.14
CA ILE A 124 -2.06 11.30 -4.79
C ILE A 124 -1.72 10.08 -3.94
N HIS A 125 -2.72 9.25 -3.67
CA HIS A 125 -2.51 7.98 -2.98
C HIS A 125 -1.64 7.06 -3.85
N PRO A 126 -0.66 6.35 -3.25
CA PRO A 126 0.11 5.35 -3.96
C PRO A 126 -0.79 4.31 -4.62
N ILE A 127 -0.34 3.79 -5.75
CA ILE A 127 -0.98 2.66 -6.41
C ILE A 127 -0.35 1.39 -5.87
N ILE A 128 -1.19 0.41 -5.53
CA ILE A 128 -0.80 -0.90 -5.01
C ILE A 128 -1.20 -1.94 -6.04
N HIS A 129 -0.31 -2.35 -6.93
CA HIS A 129 -0.62 -3.24 -8.05
C HIS A 129 0.51 -4.20 -8.36
N ARG A 130 0.18 -5.33 -9.00
CA ARG A 130 1.14 -6.37 -9.36
C ARG A 130 2.12 -5.88 -10.42
N ALA A 131 3.40 -6.15 -10.24
CA ALA A 131 4.41 -5.91 -11.26
C ALA A 131 4.24 -6.96 -12.36
N MET A 132 3.82 -6.56 -13.55
CA MET A 132 3.55 -7.50 -14.66
C MET A 132 4.84 -7.84 -15.42
N ASP A 133 5.58 -6.80 -15.79
CA ASP A 133 6.81 -6.90 -16.59
C ASP A 133 7.61 -5.59 -16.51
N THR A 134 8.68 -5.46 -17.27
CA THR A 134 9.45 -4.24 -17.47
C THR A 134 9.40 -3.76 -18.91
N THR A 135 9.59 -2.46 -19.12
CA THR A 135 9.75 -1.89 -20.46
C THR A 135 10.89 -0.88 -20.46
N GLU A 136 11.50 -0.70 -21.63
CA GLU A 136 12.56 0.28 -21.83
C GLU A 136 12.00 1.69 -22.08
N THR A 137 12.90 2.67 -22.13
CA THR A 137 12.60 4.06 -22.51
C THR A 137 12.45 4.15 -24.03
N SER A 138 11.57 5.04 -24.51
CA SER A 138 11.36 5.30 -25.94
C SER A 138 10.82 4.09 -26.72
N THR A 139 10.09 3.19 -26.06
CA THR A 139 9.41 2.05 -26.67
C THR A 139 7.90 2.20 -26.54
N SER A 140 7.14 1.60 -27.46
CA SER A 140 5.69 1.48 -27.30
C SER A 140 5.37 0.72 -26.02
N ILE A 141 4.41 1.23 -25.25
CA ILE A 141 4.04 0.65 -23.95
C ILE A 141 3.17 -0.60 -24.18
N PRO A 142 3.60 -1.79 -23.72
CA PRO A 142 2.75 -2.98 -23.70
C PRO A 142 1.61 -2.80 -22.71
N VAL A 143 0.41 -3.17 -23.12
CA VAL A 143 -0.81 -3.07 -22.34
C VAL A 143 -1.34 -4.45 -22.08
N TYR A 144 -1.29 -4.86 -20.81
CA TYR A 144 -1.84 -6.14 -20.36
C TYR A 144 -3.34 -5.99 -20.16
N TYR A 145 -4.12 -6.85 -20.82
CA TYR A 145 -5.57 -6.82 -20.81
C TYR A 145 -6.14 -8.17 -20.38
N TYR A 146 -7.18 -8.16 -19.55
CA TYR A 146 -7.84 -9.36 -19.07
C TYR A 146 -9.35 -9.13 -18.94
N PHE A 147 -10.15 -9.95 -19.63
CA PHE A 147 -11.59 -9.74 -19.76
C PHE A 147 -12.42 -10.24 -18.57
N TYR A 148 -11.82 -10.98 -17.63
CA TYR A 148 -12.54 -11.66 -16.55
C TYR A 148 -12.08 -11.21 -15.16
N PRO A 149 -12.16 -9.90 -14.85
CA PRO A 149 -11.77 -9.39 -13.54
C PRO A 149 -12.54 -10.12 -12.42
N GLY A 150 -11.83 -10.46 -11.34
CA GLY A 150 -12.37 -11.12 -10.16
C GLY A 150 -12.37 -12.65 -10.22
N GLN A 151 -11.99 -13.25 -11.34
CA GLN A 151 -11.85 -14.72 -11.48
C GLN A 151 -10.43 -15.25 -11.21
N GLY A 152 -9.49 -14.41 -10.76
CA GLY A 152 -8.05 -14.73 -10.68
C GLY A 152 -7.29 -14.09 -11.84
N SER A 153 -5.99 -14.41 -12.00
CA SER A 153 -5.22 -14.00 -13.17
C SER A 153 -5.23 -15.08 -14.25
N PRO A 154 -5.08 -14.71 -15.54
CA PRO A 154 -4.98 -15.71 -16.60
C PRO A 154 -3.69 -16.53 -16.46
N ASP A 155 -3.70 -17.75 -16.98
CA ASP A 155 -2.50 -18.58 -17.05
C ASP A 155 -1.42 -17.90 -17.89
N ARG A 156 -1.79 -17.19 -18.96
CA ARG A 156 -0.86 -16.54 -19.89
C ARG A 156 -1.41 -15.24 -20.47
N TYR A 157 -0.49 -14.39 -20.89
CA TYR A 157 -0.81 -13.23 -21.73
C TYR A 157 -0.30 -13.46 -23.16
N LEU A 158 -1.19 -13.36 -24.14
CA LEU A 158 -0.89 -13.58 -25.56
C LEU A 158 -0.83 -12.25 -26.32
N PRO A 159 0.19 -12.02 -27.16
CA PRO A 159 0.23 -10.82 -27.99
C PRO A 159 -0.90 -10.84 -29.01
N VAL A 160 -1.55 -9.69 -29.21
CA VAL A 160 -2.56 -9.49 -30.26
C VAL A 160 -2.21 -8.29 -31.12
N THR A 161 -2.58 -8.36 -32.39
CA THR A 161 -2.59 -7.22 -33.30
C THR A 161 -4.00 -6.67 -33.42
N ILE A 162 -4.11 -5.37 -33.68
CA ILE A 162 -5.41 -4.73 -33.93
C ILE A 162 -5.51 -4.48 -35.43
N ASP A 163 -6.48 -5.12 -36.07
CA ASP A 163 -6.81 -4.91 -37.48
C ASP A 163 -8.33 -4.92 -37.68
N ASP A 164 -8.85 -4.02 -38.51
CA ASP A 164 -10.29 -3.81 -38.74
C ASP A 164 -11.17 -3.90 -37.48
N ASN A 165 -10.78 -3.16 -36.43
CA ASN A 165 -11.45 -3.17 -35.11
C ASN A 165 -11.53 -4.55 -34.44
N ALA A 166 -10.69 -5.52 -34.81
CA ALA A 166 -10.59 -6.83 -34.19
C ALA A 166 -9.22 -7.00 -33.52
N TRP A 167 -9.20 -7.70 -32.38
CA TRP A 167 -7.98 -8.18 -31.75
C TRP A 167 -7.71 -9.59 -32.25
N ILE A 168 -6.57 -9.76 -32.91
CA ILE A 168 -6.23 -10.96 -33.65
C ILE A 168 -4.95 -11.55 -33.08
N LEU A 169 -4.98 -12.84 -32.74
CA LEU A 169 -3.81 -13.62 -32.36
C LEU A 169 -2.92 -13.92 -33.58
N GLU A 170 -1.70 -14.38 -33.34
CA GLU A 170 -0.74 -14.74 -34.40
C GLU A 170 -1.28 -15.81 -35.38
N ASP A 171 -2.13 -16.71 -34.89
CA ASP A 171 -2.75 -17.78 -35.70
C ASP A 171 -3.99 -17.32 -36.49
N GLY A 172 -4.36 -16.03 -36.40
CA GLY A 172 -5.54 -15.45 -37.05
C GLY A 172 -6.83 -15.53 -36.23
N THR A 173 -6.79 -16.09 -35.01
CA THR A 173 -7.96 -16.18 -34.13
C THR A 173 -8.36 -14.80 -33.63
N ILE A 174 -9.66 -14.47 -33.75
CA ILE A 174 -10.21 -13.20 -33.28
C ILE A 174 -10.73 -13.37 -31.86
N VAL A 175 -10.13 -12.67 -30.91
CA VAL A 175 -10.43 -12.80 -29.47
C VAL A 175 -11.29 -11.67 -28.93
N ALA A 176 -11.35 -10.53 -29.62
CA ALA A 176 -12.24 -9.43 -29.28
C ALA A 176 -12.51 -8.53 -30.49
N ARG A 177 -13.59 -7.75 -30.42
CA ARG A 177 -13.92 -6.72 -31.42
C ARG A 177 -14.31 -5.42 -30.75
N ILE A 178 -13.86 -4.31 -31.31
CA ILE A 178 -14.25 -2.96 -30.92
C ILE A 178 -15.55 -2.62 -31.64
N GLN A 179 -16.63 -2.47 -30.90
CA GLN A 179 -17.95 -2.13 -31.42
C GLN A 179 -18.46 -0.89 -30.68
N ASN A 180 -18.78 0.18 -31.41
CA ASN A 180 -19.23 1.46 -30.84
C ASN A 180 -18.28 2.00 -29.74
N GLY A 181 -16.97 1.81 -29.91
CA GLY A 181 -15.95 2.23 -28.94
C GLY A 181 -15.81 1.34 -27.70
N LEU A 182 -16.58 0.25 -27.61
CA LEU A 182 -16.47 -0.75 -26.56
C LEU A 182 -15.74 -1.98 -27.08
N LEU A 183 -14.76 -2.47 -26.32
CA LEU A 183 -14.10 -3.73 -26.61
C LEU A 183 -14.97 -4.88 -26.10
N ILE A 184 -15.42 -5.75 -27.01
CA ILE A 184 -16.30 -6.88 -26.72
C ILE A 184 -15.50 -8.17 -26.95
N PRO A 185 -15.29 -9.01 -25.91
CA PRO A 185 -14.61 -10.29 -26.09
C PRO A 185 -15.44 -11.23 -26.96
N ASP A 186 -14.77 -11.99 -27.81
CA ASP A 186 -15.38 -13.04 -28.61
C ASP A 186 -15.77 -14.22 -27.70
N LYS A 187 -17.03 -14.62 -27.72
CA LYS A 187 -17.55 -15.65 -26.81
C LYS A 187 -17.01 -17.05 -27.07
N GLY A 188 -16.54 -17.32 -28.29
CA GLY A 188 -15.99 -18.63 -28.66
C GLY A 188 -14.50 -18.74 -28.42
N ASN A 189 -13.78 -17.61 -28.49
CA ASN A 189 -12.32 -17.60 -28.51
C ASN A 189 -11.68 -16.96 -27.27
N ALA A 190 -12.33 -16.00 -26.61
CA ALA A 190 -11.83 -15.45 -25.36
C ALA A 190 -12.17 -16.39 -24.19
N THR A 191 -11.17 -16.70 -23.38
CA THR A 191 -11.30 -17.60 -22.22
C THR A 191 -10.69 -16.98 -20.97
N PRO A 192 -11.13 -17.37 -19.75
CA PRO A 192 -10.52 -16.92 -18.50
C PRO A 192 -9.06 -17.32 -18.33
N ASP A 193 -8.59 -18.34 -19.05
CA ASP A 193 -7.21 -18.83 -18.94
C ASP A 193 -6.22 -17.91 -19.67
N GLU A 194 -6.71 -16.94 -20.46
CA GLU A 194 -5.91 -16.09 -21.33
C GLU A 194 -6.18 -14.61 -21.12
N GLY A 195 -5.08 -13.86 -20.95
CA GLY A 195 -5.03 -12.42 -21.12
C GLY A 195 -4.38 -12.06 -22.45
N TYR A 196 -4.40 -10.78 -22.79
CA TYR A 196 -3.91 -10.28 -24.07
C TYR A 196 -2.97 -9.10 -23.88
N ILE A 197 -1.94 -9.01 -24.72
CA ILE A 197 -0.99 -7.89 -24.73
C ILE A 197 -1.21 -7.09 -26.02
N VAL A 198 -1.55 -5.82 -25.85
CA VAL A 198 -1.65 -4.87 -26.95
C VAL A 198 -0.49 -3.89 -26.88
N ILE A 199 0.16 -3.65 -28.01
CA ILE A 199 1.18 -2.61 -28.09
C ILE A 199 0.49 -1.25 -28.29
N SER A 200 0.60 -0.38 -27.30
CA SER A 200 0.04 0.97 -27.36
C SER A 200 0.80 1.86 -28.35
N GLU A 201 0.09 2.80 -28.98
CA GLU A 201 0.72 3.90 -29.74
C GLU A 201 1.50 4.85 -28.82
N GLN A 202 1.24 4.82 -27.51
CA GLN A 202 1.93 5.65 -26.55
C GLN A 202 3.34 5.12 -26.30
N VAL A 203 4.31 6.03 -26.38
CA VAL A 203 5.73 5.75 -26.19
C VAL A 203 6.14 6.08 -24.76
N SER A 204 6.90 5.18 -24.13
CA SER A 204 7.44 5.34 -22.79
C SER A 204 8.44 6.51 -22.73
N LYS A 205 8.27 7.38 -21.74
CA LYS A 205 9.22 8.47 -21.44
C LYS A 205 10.37 8.00 -20.57
N ASN A 206 10.24 6.84 -19.95
CA ASN A 206 11.24 6.21 -19.11
C ASN A 206 11.04 4.70 -19.08
N SER A 207 12.11 3.98 -18.77
CA SER A 207 12.08 2.57 -18.43
C SER A 207 11.52 2.35 -17.04
N GLY A 208 11.04 1.14 -16.78
CA GLY A 208 10.50 0.77 -15.48
C GLY A 208 9.54 -0.39 -15.55
N TYR A 209 8.81 -0.59 -14.45
CA TYR A 209 7.85 -1.67 -14.32
C TYR A 209 6.49 -1.30 -14.91
N LEU A 210 5.86 -2.27 -15.54
CA LEU A 210 4.44 -2.25 -15.88
C LEU A 210 3.68 -2.86 -14.70
N THR A 211 2.58 -2.24 -14.32
CA THR A 211 1.77 -2.65 -13.17
C THR A 211 0.32 -2.84 -13.56
N LYS A 212 -0.36 -3.74 -12.87
CA LYS A 212 -1.78 -4.00 -13.06
C LYS A 212 -2.41 -4.45 -11.75
N GLY A 213 -3.57 -3.90 -11.41
CA GLY A 213 -4.40 -4.46 -10.35
C GLY A 213 -4.96 -5.82 -10.76
N ASP A 214 -4.92 -6.79 -9.86
CA ASP A 214 -5.36 -8.15 -10.16
C ASP A 214 -6.81 -8.19 -10.67
N ASN A 215 -7.67 -7.31 -10.14
CA ASN A 215 -9.06 -7.11 -10.54
C ASN A 215 -9.26 -6.07 -11.65
N ASN A 216 -8.20 -5.44 -12.15
CA ASN A 216 -8.34 -4.46 -13.23
C ASN A 216 -8.44 -5.16 -14.58
N VAL A 217 -9.17 -4.58 -15.52
CA VAL A 217 -9.24 -5.09 -16.89
C VAL A 217 -7.95 -4.81 -17.67
N ARG A 218 -7.26 -3.71 -17.36
CA ARG A 218 -6.09 -3.21 -18.09
C ARG A 218 -4.95 -2.86 -17.12
N SER A 219 -3.70 -2.96 -17.58
CA SER A 219 -2.54 -2.39 -16.89
C SER A 219 -2.62 -0.87 -16.74
N ASP A 220 -1.91 -0.35 -15.75
CA ASP A 220 -1.96 1.06 -15.37
C ASP A 220 -1.33 1.94 -16.45
N GLN A 221 -0.18 1.53 -16.97
CA GLN A 221 0.61 2.31 -17.92
C GLN A 221 -0.13 2.50 -19.25
N GLY A 222 -0.04 3.71 -19.79
CA GLY A 222 -0.80 4.12 -20.97
C GLY A 222 -2.23 4.57 -20.67
N SER A 223 -2.70 4.47 -19.41
CA SER A 223 -3.95 5.11 -18.97
C SER A 223 -3.69 6.55 -18.51
N TYR A 224 -4.71 7.39 -18.58
CA TYR A 224 -4.67 8.73 -18.00
C TYR A 224 -5.00 8.69 -16.51
N LEU A 225 -4.25 9.45 -15.71
CA LEU A 225 -4.63 9.71 -14.32
C LEU A 225 -5.84 10.67 -14.29
N SER A 226 -6.67 10.55 -13.24
CA SER A 226 -7.79 11.47 -13.01
C SER A 226 -7.34 12.94 -12.86
N ARG A 227 -6.06 13.16 -12.55
CA ARG A 227 -5.40 14.47 -12.55
C ARG A 227 -4.70 14.70 -13.88
N ALA A 228 -5.32 15.52 -14.73
CA ALA A 228 -4.86 15.78 -16.10
C ALA A 228 -3.42 16.33 -16.16
N GLU A 229 -2.97 17.03 -15.13
CA GLU A 229 -1.62 17.61 -15.04
C GLU A 229 -0.50 16.57 -15.00
N LEU A 230 -0.79 15.32 -14.62
CA LEU A 230 0.20 14.24 -14.61
C LEU A 230 0.20 13.40 -15.89
N GLY A 231 -0.80 13.61 -16.75
CA GLY A 231 -0.95 12.97 -18.04
C GLY A 231 -1.05 11.44 -17.94
N VAL A 232 -0.37 10.79 -18.88
CA VAL A 232 -0.32 9.34 -19.02
C VAL A 232 0.58 8.72 -17.95
N ILE A 233 0.12 7.65 -17.30
CA ILE A 233 0.93 6.84 -16.39
C ILE A 233 2.08 6.20 -17.17
N GLN A 234 3.31 6.54 -16.77
CA GLN A 234 4.54 6.00 -17.34
C GLN A 234 4.97 4.72 -16.60
N PRO A 235 5.84 3.89 -17.22
CA PRO A 235 6.48 2.78 -16.52
C PRO A 235 7.06 3.21 -15.17
N VAL A 236 6.88 2.39 -14.15
CA VAL A 236 7.25 2.74 -12.77
C VAL A 236 8.75 2.69 -12.63
N LYS A 237 9.38 3.87 -12.48
CA LYS A 237 10.82 3.93 -12.24
C LYS A 237 11.17 3.30 -10.89
N PRO A 238 12.38 2.73 -10.75
CA PRO A 238 12.84 2.21 -9.46
C PRO A 238 12.72 3.20 -8.30
N GLU A 239 12.97 4.49 -8.54
CA GLU A 239 12.88 5.56 -7.53
C GLU A 239 11.44 5.98 -7.18
N TRP A 240 10.44 5.58 -7.97
CA TRP A 240 9.03 5.83 -7.66
C TRP A 240 8.41 4.73 -6.79
N ILE A 241 9.13 3.62 -6.62
CA ILE A 241 8.70 2.50 -5.78
C ILE A 241 8.92 2.88 -4.33
N VAL A 242 7.83 2.90 -3.56
CA VAL A 242 7.87 3.02 -2.11
C VAL A 242 8.33 1.70 -1.50
N GLY A 243 7.85 0.59 -2.04
CA GLY A 243 8.27 -0.75 -1.65
C GLY A 243 7.43 -1.82 -2.32
N LYS A 244 7.57 -3.06 -1.86
CA LYS A 244 6.71 -4.17 -2.25
C LYS A 244 5.96 -4.76 -1.06
N ALA A 245 4.77 -5.27 -1.31
CA ALA A 245 3.92 -5.87 -0.31
C ALA A 245 4.53 -7.19 0.19
N PHE A 246 4.74 -7.30 1.50
CA PHE A 246 5.40 -8.44 2.12
C PHE A 246 4.41 -9.40 2.79
N PHE A 247 3.43 -8.91 3.53
CA PHE A 247 2.29 -9.70 3.98
C PHE A 247 1.12 -8.77 4.25
N ALA A 248 -0.10 -9.32 4.28
CA ALA A 248 -1.31 -8.60 4.60
C ALA A 248 -1.94 -9.15 5.87
N ILE A 249 -2.47 -8.28 6.72
CA ILE A 249 -3.30 -8.65 7.86
C ILE A 249 -4.74 -8.25 7.53
N PRO A 250 -5.65 -9.21 7.35
CA PRO A 250 -7.02 -8.90 6.98
C PRO A 250 -7.74 -8.02 8.00
N LEU A 251 -8.64 -7.16 7.52
CA LEU A 251 -9.55 -6.30 8.30
C LEU A 251 -8.90 -5.22 9.19
N ILE A 252 -7.60 -5.32 9.51
CA ILE A 252 -6.94 -4.35 10.39
C ILE A 252 -6.86 -2.96 9.75
N GLY A 253 -6.78 -2.89 8.43
CA GLY A 253 -6.80 -1.63 7.68
C GLY A 253 -8.09 -0.83 7.87
N TYR A 254 -9.20 -1.42 8.30
CA TYR A 254 -10.40 -0.65 8.64
C TYR A 254 -10.18 0.34 9.78
N ILE A 255 -9.18 0.13 10.65
CA ILE A 255 -8.84 1.08 11.72
C ILE A 255 -8.33 2.41 11.15
N PRO A 256 -7.22 2.46 10.38
CA PRO A 256 -6.76 3.71 9.78
C PRO A 256 -7.75 4.28 8.74
N LEU A 257 -8.49 3.45 7.99
CA LEU A 257 -9.51 3.94 7.05
C LEU A 257 -10.63 4.72 7.74
N ASN A 258 -11.00 4.34 8.96
CA ASN A 258 -12.09 4.94 9.71
C ASN A 258 -11.59 5.76 10.91
N ILE A 259 -10.40 6.38 10.80
CA ILE A 259 -9.73 7.03 11.93
C ILE A 259 -10.59 8.05 12.67
N LYS A 260 -11.44 8.80 11.96
CA LYS A 260 -12.38 9.77 12.55
C LYS A 260 -13.42 9.08 13.44
N LEU A 261 -14.01 7.99 12.94
CA LEU A 261 -15.00 7.21 13.68
C LEU A 261 -14.35 6.53 14.89
N VAL A 262 -13.18 5.92 14.70
CA VAL A 262 -12.40 5.31 15.77
C VAL A 262 -12.08 6.33 16.86
N ALA A 263 -11.64 7.54 16.51
CA ALA A 263 -11.37 8.61 17.46
C ALA A 263 -12.62 8.99 18.27
N VAL A 264 -13.79 9.11 17.62
CA VAL A 264 -15.06 9.38 18.32
C VAL A 264 -15.40 8.26 19.30
N ILE A 265 -15.30 7.00 18.87
CA ILE A 265 -15.57 5.84 19.74
C ILE A 265 -14.63 5.84 20.95
N LEU A 266 -13.33 6.09 20.75
CA LEU A 266 -12.35 6.14 21.82
C LEU A 266 -12.66 7.26 22.83
N ILE A 267 -13.03 8.45 22.35
CA ILE A 267 -13.44 9.56 23.22
C ILE A 267 -14.67 9.16 24.05
N LEU A 268 -15.69 8.55 23.43
CA LEU A 268 -16.89 8.10 24.13
C LEU A 268 -16.57 7.03 25.20
N VAL A 269 -15.67 6.09 24.88
CA VAL A 269 -15.21 5.07 25.83
C VAL A 269 -14.47 5.71 26.99
N LEU A 270 -13.57 6.67 26.74
CA LEU A 270 -12.83 7.37 27.79
C LEU A 270 -13.77 8.17 28.72
N VAL A 271 -14.72 8.91 28.16
CA VAL A 271 -15.71 9.66 28.93
C VAL A 271 -16.61 8.72 29.75
N GLY A 272 -17.07 7.61 29.14
CA GLY A 272 -17.87 6.60 29.83
C GLY A 272 -17.10 5.90 30.95
N TRP A 273 -15.81 5.62 30.73
CA TRP A 273 -14.92 5.05 31.73
C TRP A 273 -14.68 6.00 32.90
N GLU A 274 -14.43 7.28 32.63
CA GLU A 274 -14.29 8.31 33.65
C GLU A 274 -15.58 8.43 34.49
N PHE A 275 -16.75 8.44 33.84
CA PHE A 275 -18.04 8.45 34.52
C PHE A 275 -18.23 7.22 35.43
N TYR A 276 -17.88 6.03 34.93
CA TYR A 276 -17.94 4.78 35.71
C TYR A 276 -17.01 4.83 36.94
N GLN A 277 -15.78 5.30 36.77
CA GLN A 277 -14.83 5.44 37.88
C GLN A 277 -15.33 6.42 38.94
N ARG A 278 -15.85 7.58 38.54
CA ARG A 278 -16.41 8.57 39.48
C ARG A 278 -17.54 7.98 40.31
N ARG A 279 -18.43 7.19 39.69
CA ARG A 279 -19.53 6.52 40.40
C ARG A 279 -19.03 5.46 41.39
N LYS A 280 -18.08 4.61 40.98
CA LYS A 280 -17.50 3.58 41.84
C LYS A 280 -16.78 4.21 43.04
N SER A 281 -15.98 5.26 42.82
CA SER A 281 -15.30 6.01 43.87
C SER A 281 -16.28 6.66 44.85
N GLY A 282 -17.39 7.20 44.35
CA GLY A 282 -18.47 7.76 45.17
C GLY A 282 -19.24 6.74 46.03
N GLU A 283 -19.38 5.48 45.56
CA GLU A 283 -19.98 4.40 46.34
C GLU A 283 -19.04 3.84 47.41
N SER A 284 -17.72 3.80 47.16
CA SER A 284 -16.72 3.41 48.16
C SER A 284 -16.54 4.43 49.28
N GLY A 285 -16.62 5.74 49.00
CA GLY A 285 -16.55 6.79 50.03
C GLY A 285 -17.70 6.71 51.04
N LYS A 286 -18.93 6.44 50.57
CA LYS A 286 -20.12 6.30 51.42
C LYS A 286 -20.12 5.05 52.32
N LYS A 287 -19.33 4.02 52.00
CA LYS A 287 -19.16 2.82 52.83
C LYS A 287 -18.12 3.00 53.93
N GLN A 288 -17.15 3.91 53.77
CA GLN A 288 -16.16 4.22 54.80
C GLN A 288 -16.69 5.19 55.87
N GLU A 289 -17.60 6.11 55.54
CA GLU A 289 -18.25 7.00 56.52
C GLU A 289 -19.26 6.30 57.45
N LYS A 290 -19.60 5.03 57.19
CA LYS A 290 -20.59 4.26 57.97
C LYS A 290 -19.99 3.21 58.91
N LYS A 291 -18.67 3.21 59.13
CA LYS A 291 -17.99 2.38 60.14
C LYS A 291 -17.35 3.27 61.19
#